data_AF-A0A8J5JKF2-F1
#
_entry.id   AF-A0A8J5JKF2-F1
#
_cell.length_a   1.000
_cell.length_b   1.000
_cell.length_c   1.000
_cell.angle_alpha   90.00
_cell.angle_beta   90.00
_cell.angle_gamma   90.00
#
_symmetry.space_group_name_H-M   'P 1'
#
loop_
_entity.id
_entity.type
_entity.pdbx_description
1 polymer ?
#
loop_
_entity_poly.entity_id
_entity_poly.type
_entity_poly.pdbx_seq_one_letter_code
_entity_poly.pdbx_strand_id
1 'polypeptide(L)'
;MNMATGLRICISPQLHSRLISINRATPNARHYTLNYNKPQTSSKPGGDTLQLLRVRGGSCVGSYQPIRYIAEWNTKRSVVGFTKIETIVVLFSLGTFMVYFMYLRESSDIDEYISQPIWKRVPGIDPERAEQMMLVDKHFGLQVDFSELEQYKRDYYAQKLADLEQEKQEIQRHQELRHSKNPHERPEAGTKSSPGNVTKIRSEN
;
A
#
# COMPACT_ATOMS: atom_id res chain seq x y z
N MET A 1 -6.63 -31.27 -34.60
CA MET A 1 -5.90 -31.73 -33.40
C MET A 1 -5.29 -30.49 -32.76
N ASN A 2 -5.95 -29.92 -31.75
CA ASN A 2 -5.56 -28.66 -31.13
C ASN A 2 -4.78 -28.96 -29.85
N MET A 3 -3.50 -28.63 -29.82
CA MET A 3 -2.68 -28.69 -28.61
C MET A 3 -2.88 -27.41 -27.82
N ALA A 4 -3.48 -27.53 -26.63
CA ALA A 4 -3.63 -26.45 -25.66
C ALA A 4 -2.34 -26.37 -24.81
N THR A 5 -1.54 -25.34 -25.03
CA THR A 5 -0.39 -24.99 -24.19
C THR A 5 -0.87 -24.16 -23.00
N GLY A 6 -1.02 -24.81 -21.84
CA GLY A 6 -1.31 -24.15 -20.57
C GLY A 6 -0.05 -23.53 -19.98
N LEU A 7 0.08 -22.21 -20.08
CA LEU A 7 1.15 -21.43 -19.47
C LEU A 7 0.81 -21.18 -18.00
N ARG A 8 1.48 -21.91 -17.08
CA ARG A 8 1.37 -21.67 -15.63
C ARG A 8 2.37 -20.60 -15.22
N ILE A 9 1.86 -19.41 -14.90
CA ILE A 9 2.64 -18.33 -14.29
C ILE A 9 2.67 -18.59 -12.78
N CYS A 10 3.83 -19.02 -12.26
CA CYS A 10 4.07 -19.11 -10.83
C CYS A 10 4.50 -17.73 -10.32
N ILE A 11 3.58 -16.98 -9.74
CA ILE A 11 3.88 -15.72 -9.05
C ILE A 11 4.44 -16.06 -7.67
N SER A 12 5.71 -15.73 -7.44
CA SER A 12 6.39 -15.94 -6.16
C SER A 12 5.88 -14.94 -5.11
N PRO A 13 5.38 -15.38 -3.93
CA PRO A 13 4.93 -14.48 -2.89
C PRO A 13 6.12 -14.10 -2.00
N GLN A 14 7.03 -13.27 -2.50
CA GLN A 14 7.99 -12.55 -1.65
C GLN A 14 7.60 -11.08 -1.53
N LEU A 15 6.42 -10.84 -0.97
CA LEU A 15 6.04 -9.52 -0.52
C LEU A 15 6.61 -9.30 0.88
N HIS A 16 7.64 -8.46 0.89
CA HIS A 16 8.21 -7.78 2.04
C HIS A 16 7.11 -7.33 3.02
N SER A 17 7.09 -7.93 4.19
CA SER A 17 6.44 -7.38 5.37
C SER A 17 7.21 -6.12 5.83
N ARG A 18 6.97 -4.98 5.17
CA ARG A 18 7.33 -3.67 5.73
C ARG A 18 6.41 -3.41 6.91
N LEU A 19 6.92 -3.66 8.12
CA LEU A 19 6.32 -3.21 9.37
C LEU A 19 6.14 -1.69 9.30
N ILE A 20 4.90 -1.23 9.24
CA ILE A 20 4.55 0.15 9.52
C ILE A 20 4.56 0.28 11.04
N SER A 21 5.71 0.64 11.62
CA SER A 21 5.78 1.06 13.01
C SER A 21 5.17 2.46 13.11
N ILE A 22 3.95 2.56 13.63
CA ILE A 22 3.34 3.84 13.98
C ILE A 22 4.02 4.32 15.26
N ASN A 23 5.02 5.20 15.13
CA ASN A 23 5.61 5.91 16.26
C ASN A 23 4.60 6.91 16.83
N ARG A 24 3.72 6.45 17.73
CA ARG A 24 3.05 7.36 18.65
C ARG A 24 4.00 7.63 19.81
N ALA A 25 4.61 8.81 19.79
CA ALA A 25 5.44 9.34 20.88
C ALA A 25 4.58 9.43 22.17
N THR A 26 4.53 8.35 22.91
CA THR A 26 4.09 8.32 24.30
C THR A 26 5.29 7.81 25.11
N PRO A 27 5.88 8.60 26.02
CA PRO A 27 7.16 8.30 26.66
C PRO A 27 7.14 7.11 27.64
N ASN A 28 6.10 6.28 27.63
CA ASN A 28 5.97 5.10 28.49
C ASN A 28 5.43 3.85 27.77
N ALA A 29 5.38 3.84 26.44
CA ALA A 29 4.97 2.67 25.69
C ALA A 29 6.11 1.63 25.65
N ARG A 30 6.12 0.69 26.61
CA ARG A 30 6.94 -0.53 26.51
C ARG A 30 6.60 -1.22 25.19
N HIS A 31 7.60 -1.43 24.34
CA HIS A 31 7.46 -2.13 23.07
C HIS A 31 7.06 -3.59 23.33
N TYR A 32 5.79 -3.93 23.09
CA TYR A 32 5.37 -5.33 23.00
C TYR A 32 5.48 -5.78 21.56
N THR A 33 6.53 -6.55 21.26
CA THR A 33 6.63 -7.27 19.98
C THR A 33 5.74 -8.50 20.06
N LEU A 34 4.58 -8.45 19.42
CA LEU A 34 3.76 -9.65 19.24
C LEU A 34 4.44 -10.54 18.18
N ASN A 35 5.14 -11.57 18.66
CA ASN A 35 5.76 -12.57 17.82
C ASN A 35 4.67 -13.56 17.35
N TYR A 36 4.11 -13.33 16.16
CA TYR A 36 3.11 -14.20 15.54
C TYR A 36 3.74 -15.44 14.86
N ASN A 37 4.64 -16.14 15.56
CA ASN A 37 5.04 -17.49 15.16
C ASN A 37 4.12 -18.48 15.85
N LYS A 38 2.89 -18.59 15.35
CA LYS A 38 1.96 -19.64 15.74
C LYS A 38 2.27 -20.88 14.88
N PRO A 39 2.85 -21.96 15.43
CA PRO A 39 3.02 -23.18 14.66
C PRO A 39 1.64 -23.71 14.27
N GLN A 40 1.44 -23.96 12.98
CA GLN A 40 0.28 -24.69 12.49
C GLN A 40 0.36 -26.13 13.01
N THR A 41 -0.35 -26.41 14.10
CA THR A 41 -0.56 -27.78 14.56
C THR A 41 -1.56 -28.44 13.62
N SER A 42 -1.01 -29.22 12.70
CA SER A 42 -1.68 -30.23 11.90
C SER A 42 -2.67 -31.03 12.74
N SER A 43 -3.94 -30.98 12.34
CA SER A 43 -5.04 -31.81 12.82
C SER A 43 -4.73 -33.30 12.64
N LYS A 44 -4.78 -34.06 13.75
CA LYS A 44 -5.20 -35.47 13.71
C LYS A 44 -6.47 -35.60 14.54
N PRO A 45 -7.56 -36.20 14.03
CA PRO A 45 -8.72 -36.50 14.82
C PRO A 45 -8.52 -37.85 15.51
N GLY A 46 -8.91 -37.94 16.79
CA GLY A 46 -9.19 -39.23 17.42
C GLY A 46 -8.61 -39.38 18.80
N GLY A 47 -9.50 -39.52 19.78
CA GLY A 47 -9.21 -40.21 21.04
C GLY A 47 -9.34 -39.32 22.26
N ASP A 48 -10.44 -39.51 22.98
CA ASP A 48 -10.65 -39.06 24.36
C ASP A 48 -9.40 -39.26 25.22
N THR A 49 -9.02 -38.24 25.98
CA THR A 49 -8.46 -38.41 27.32
C THR A 49 -8.42 -37.07 28.06
N LEU A 50 -9.39 -36.92 28.98
CA LEU A 50 -9.27 -36.07 30.14
C LEU A 50 -8.06 -36.55 30.97
N GLN A 51 -6.89 -35.96 30.75
CA GLN A 51 -5.75 -36.06 31.67
C GLN A 51 -5.18 -34.67 31.96
N LEU A 52 -5.82 -34.00 32.93
CA LEU A 52 -5.20 -33.68 34.22
C LEU A 52 -3.69 -33.40 34.20
N LEU A 53 -3.28 -32.31 33.57
CA LEU A 53 -1.95 -31.73 33.75
C LEU A 53 -1.95 -30.81 34.98
N ARG A 54 -1.80 -31.44 36.15
CA ARG A 54 -1.40 -30.77 37.39
C ARG A 54 0.09 -30.43 37.27
N VAL A 55 0.40 -29.30 36.61
CA VAL A 55 1.76 -28.74 36.60
C VAL A 55 1.98 -28.04 37.94
N ARG A 56 2.73 -28.71 38.81
CA ARG A 56 3.20 -28.22 40.10
C ARG A 56 4.59 -27.59 39.91
N GLY A 57 4.69 -26.30 40.23
CA GLY A 57 5.94 -25.68 40.68
C GLY A 57 6.94 -25.28 39.60
N GLY A 58 6.83 -24.04 39.13
CA GLY A 58 7.85 -23.36 38.35
C GLY A 58 7.61 -21.86 38.40
N SER A 59 7.96 -21.25 39.53
CA SER A 59 7.99 -19.79 39.71
C SER A 59 8.78 -19.12 38.59
N CYS A 60 8.44 -17.85 38.33
CA CYS A 60 9.09 -16.91 37.41
C CYS A 60 8.54 -16.87 35.97
N VAL A 61 7.22 -16.89 35.80
CA VAL A 61 6.62 -16.23 34.62
C VAL A 61 5.84 -15.05 35.15
N GLY A 62 6.39 -13.85 34.94
CA GLY A 62 5.70 -12.58 35.12
C GLY A 62 4.52 -12.53 34.18
N SER A 63 3.45 -13.21 34.55
CA SER A 63 2.16 -13.17 33.88
C SER A 63 1.65 -11.75 34.02
N TYR A 64 1.95 -10.93 33.01
CA TYR A 64 1.16 -9.75 32.69
C TYR A 64 -0.30 -10.23 32.67
N GLN A 65 -1.04 -9.87 33.72
CA GLN A 65 -2.47 -10.06 33.84
C GLN A 65 -3.11 -8.73 33.41
N PRO A 66 -3.15 -8.38 32.11
CA PRO A 66 -3.78 -7.12 31.67
C PRO A 66 -5.24 -7.05 32.12
N ILE A 67 -5.88 -8.21 32.31
CA ILE A 67 -7.28 -8.34 32.71
C ILE A 67 -7.52 -7.81 34.14
N ARG A 68 -6.60 -8.04 35.08
CA ARG A 68 -6.74 -7.55 36.47
C ARG A 68 -6.61 -6.04 36.57
N TYR A 69 -5.74 -5.45 35.75
CA TYR A 69 -5.55 -4.00 35.71
C TYR A 69 -6.79 -3.27 35.14
N ILE A 70 -7.44 -3.84 34.12
CA ILE A 70 -8.67 -3.27 33.54
C ILE A 70 -9.84 -3.36 34.54
N ALA A 71 -9.96 -4.47 35.28
CA ALA A 71 -11.01 -4.66 36.27
C ALA A 71 -10.89 -3.68 37.46
N GLU A 72 -9.67 -3.44 37.97
CA GLU A 72 -9.40 -2.42 38.99
C GLU A 72 -9.61 -1.00 38.47
N TRP A 73 -9.31 -0.76 37.20
CA TRP A 73 -9.49 0.56 36.60
C TRP A 73 -10.97 0.92 36.41
N ASN A 74 -11.80 -0.06 36.01
CA ASN A 74 -13.23 0.12 35.88
C ASN A 74 -13.93 0.31 37.23
N THR A 75 -13.53 -0.43 38.27
CA THR A 75 -14.11 -0.27 39.62
C THR A 75 -13.78 1.08 40.25
N LYS A 76 -12.58 1.64 40.02
CA LYS A 76 -12.24 2.99 40.51
C LYS A 76 -13.02 4.12 39.81
N ARG A 77 -13.48 3.91 38.57
CA ARG A 77 -14.31 4.87 37.84
C ARG A 77 -15.81 4.74 38.13
N SER A 78 -16.31 3.53 38.39
CA SER A 78 -17.74 3.31 38.63
C SER A 78 -18.25 3.82 39.98
N VAL A 79 -17.37 4.23 40.90
CA VAL A 79 -17.74 4.78 42.21
C VAL A 79 -18.04 6.28 42.16
N VAL A 80 -17.66 6.98 41.08
CA VAL A 80 -18.11 8.34 40.85
C VAL A 80 -19.57 8.26 40.42
N GLY A 81 -20.48 8.48 41.37
CA GLY A 81 -21.90 8.47 41.10
C GLY A 81 -22.23 9.54 40.07
N PHE A 82 -22.42 9.11 38.81
CA PHE A 82 -22.86 10.00 37.75
C PHE A 82 -24.17 10.63 38.17
N THR A 83 -24.16 11.95 38.33
CA THR A 83 -25.40 12.67 38.56
C THR A 83 -26.20 12.61 37.25
N LYS A 84 -27.52 12.50 37.34
CA LYS A 84 -28.40 12.48 36.15
C LYS A 84 -28.14 13.68 35.24
N ILE A 85 -27.72 14.80 35.83
CA ILE A 85 -27.36 16.05 35.16
C ILE A 85 -26.13 15.86 34.26
N GLU A 86 -25.04 15.25 34.76
CA GLU A 86 -23.83 15.00 33.96
C GLU A 86 -24.13 14.14 32.72
N THR A 87 -24.99 13.14 32.85
CA THR A 87 -25.37 12.27 31.72
C THR A 87 -26.11 13.07 30.65
N ILE A 88 -27.04 13.94 31.05
CA ILE A 88 -27.79 14.79 30.12
C ILE A 88 -26.85 15.77 29.41
N VAL A 89 -25.90 16.37 30.13
CA VAL A 89 -24.91 17.31 29.54
C VAL A 89 -24.02 16.60 28.53
N VAL A 90 -23.55 15.39 28.83
CA VAL A 90 -22.76 14.59 27.88
C VAL A 90 -23.58 14.20 26.66
N LEU A 91 -24.82 13.75 26.84
CA LEU A 91 -25.70 13.41 25.71
C LEU A 91 -26.04 14.62 24.85
N PHE A 92 -26.27 15.78 25.48
CA PHE A 92 -26.59 17.01 24.77
C PHE A 92 -25.38 17.53 23.99
N SER A 93 -24.18 17.51 24.59
CA SER A 93 -22.95 17.91 23.89
C SER A 93 -22.61 16.96 22.76
N LEU A 94 -22.73 15.64 22.96
CA LEU A 94 -22.53 14.65 21.90
C LEU A 94 -23.58 14.79 20.80
N GLY A 95 -24.84 15.02 21.16
CA GLY A 95 -25.94 15.25 20.24
C GLY A 95 -25.75 16.52 19.41
N THR A 96 -25.37 17.63 20.05
CA THR A 96 -25.05 18.88 19.36
C THR A 96 -23.88 18.71 18.41
N PHE A 97 -22.85 17.96 18.83
CA PHE A 97 -21.71 17.62 17.97
C PHE A 97 -22.16 16.77 16.77
N MET A 98 -22.98 15.73 16.99
CA MET A 98 -23.51 14.91 15.89
C MET A 98 -24.35 15.72 14.91
N VAL A 99 -25.26 16.56 15.41
CA VAL A 99 -26.09 17.45 14.58
C VAL A 99 -25.21 18.44 13.82
N TYR A 100 -24.19 19.00 14.47
CA TYR A 100 -23.22 19.87 13.79
C TYR A 100 -22.53 19.13 12.64
N PHE A 101 -22.02 17.92 12.86
CA PHE A 101 -21.35 17.13 11.81
C PHE A 101 -22.27 16.63 10.71
N MET A 102 -23.55 16.35 11.01
CA MET A 102 -24.49 15.81 10.03
C MET A 102 -25.21 16.88 9.20
N TYR A 103 -25.52 18.04 9.80
CA TYR A 103 -26.40 19.03 9.18
C TYR A 103 -25.77 20.41 8.98
N LEU A 104 -24.96 20.89 9.94
CA LEU A 104 -24.40 22.25 9.90
C LEU A 104 -22.97 22.28 9.33
N ARG A 105 -22.33 21.13 9.26
CA ARG A 105 -21.11 20.97 8.48
C ARG A 105 -21.55 21.05 7.03
N GLU A 106 -21.34 22.23 6.45
CA GLU A 106 -21.29 22.43 5.00
C GLU A 106 -20.68 21.19 4.37
N SER A 107 -21.31 20.68 3.30
CA SER A 107 -20.86 19.53 2.51
C SER A 107 -19.34 19.58 2.46
N SER A 108 -18.70 18.68 3.20
CA SER A 108 -17.31 18.91 3.59
C SER A 108 -16.52 19.01 2.28
N ASP A 109 -15.48 19.85 2.19
CA ASP A 109 -14.61 19.89 1.00
C ASP A 109 -14.18 18.49 0.53
N ILE A 110 -14.17 17.52 1.45
CA ILE A 110 -13.95 16.10 1.21
C ILE A 110 -15.04 15.48 0.31
N ASP A 111 -16.31 15.76 0.54
CA ASP A 111 -17.43 15.28 -0.27
C ASP A 111 -17.37 15.90 -1.67
N GLU A 112 -17.09 17.21 -1.77
CA GLU A 112 -16.84 17.87 -3.06
C GLU A 112 -15.65 17.22 -3.77
N TYR A 113 -14.53 17.02 -3.06
CA TYR A 113 -13.34 16.36 -3.61
C TYR A 113 -13.62 14.91 -4.06
N ILE A 114 -14.40 14.14 -3.30
CA ILE A 114 -14.79 12.76 -3.65
C ILE A 114 -15.72 12.75 -4.87
N SER A 115 -16.61 13.74 -4.99
CA SER A 115 -17.52 13.87 -6.13
C SER A 115 -16.79 14.19 -7.44
N GLN A 116 -15.58 14.75 -7.37
CA GLN A 116 -14.78 15.01 -8.55
C GLN A 116 -14.26 13.71 -9.18
N PRO A 117 -14.18 13.65 -10.53
CA PRO A 117 -13.62 12.50 -11.21
C PRO A 117 -12.15 12.27 -10.84
N ILE A 118 -11.73 11.01 -10.89
CA ILE A 118 -10.44 10.53 -10.36
C ILE A 118 -9.24 11.25 -10.99
N TRP A 119 -9.30 11.61 -12.28
CA TRP A 119 -8.20 12.33 -12.94
C TRP A 119 -8.03 13.78 -12.46
N LYS A 120 -9.08 14.41 -11.92
CA LYS A 120 -8.97 15.72 -11.24
C LYS A 120 -8.33 15.57 -9.86
N ARG A 121 -8.63 14.46 -9.15
CA ARG A 121 -8.05 14.13 -7.85
C ARG A 121 -6.58 13.73 -7.94
N VAL A 122 -6.22 12.95 -8.96
CA VAL A 122 -4.87 12.40 -9.19
C VAL A 122 -4.42 12.75 -10.62
N PRO A 123 -3.72 13.88 -10.82
CA PRO A 123 -3.27 14.28 -12.15
C PRO A 123 -2.24 13.29 -12.70
N GLY A 124 -2.30 13.03 -14.01
CA GLY A 124 -1.37 12.14 -14.72
C GLY A 124 -1.64 10.63 -14.57
N ILE A 125 -2.77 10.24 -13.98
CA ILE A 125 -3.20 8.84 -13.97
C ILE A 125 -3.41 8.33 -15.41
N ASP A 126 -3.15 7.05 -15.65
CA ASP A 126 -3.47 6.44 -16.95
C ASP A 126 -5.00 6.44 -17.17
N PRO A 127 -5.52 6.91 -18.32
CA PRO A 127 -6.95 6.90 -18.61
C PRO A 127 -7.60 5.51 -18.45
N GLU A 128 -6.92 4.42 -18.78
CA GLU A 128 -7.49 3.08 -18.61
C GLU A 128 -7.68 2.72 -17.13
N ARG A 129 -6.72 3.13 -16.30
CA ARG A 129 -6.78 2.93 -14.85
C ARG A 129 -7.83 3.84 -14.22
N ALA A 130 -7.96 5.08 -14.70
CA ALA A 130 -9.02 5.99 -14.27
C ALA A 130 -10.40 5.41 -14.58
N GLU A 131 -10.60 4.86 -15.78
CA GLU A 131 -11.84 4.18 -16.17
C GLU A 131 -12.16 2.98 -15.27
N GLN A 132 -11.17 2.12 -14.98
CA GLN A 132 -11.35 0.99 -14.06
C GLN A 132 -11.77 1.44 -12.65
N MET A 133 -11.15 2.50 -12.12
CA MET A 133 -11.50 3.03 -10.81
C MET A 133 -12.89 3.68 -10.81
N MET A 134 -13.30 4.36 -11.89
CA MET A 134 -14.66 4.88 -12.02
C MET A 134 -15.72 3.78 -12.07
N LEU A 135 -15.42 2.64 -12.71
CA LEU A 135 -16.31 1.49 -12.72
C LEU A 135 -16.50 0.92 -11.30
N VAL A 136 -15.45 0.93 -10.49
CA VAL A 136 -15.50 0.54 -9.08
C VAL A 136 -16.33 1.54 -8.27
N ASP A 137 -16.10 2.85 -8.44
CA ASP A 137 -16.88 3.90 -7.76
C ASP A 137 -18.38 3.80 -8.10
N LYS A 138 -18.71 3.53 -9.37
CA LYS A 138 -20.08 3.27 -9.82
C LYS A 138 -20.67 2.02 -9.14
N HIS A 139 -19.87 0.98 -8.92
CA HIS A 139 -20.32 -0.24 -8.23
C HIS A 139 -20.65 0.02 -6.75
N PHE A 140 -19.97 0.98 -6.12
CA PHE A 140 -20.28 1.44 -4.77
C PHE A 140 -21.45 2.43 -4.70
N GLY A 141 -22.09 2.73 -5.83
CA GLY A 141 -23.25 3.62 -5.89
C GLY A 141 -22.91 5.11 -5.88
N LEU A 142 -21.64 5.48 -6.14
CA LEU A 142 -21.30 6.88 -6.39
C LEU A 142 -21.83 7.30 -7.77
N GLN A 143 -22.29 8.54 -7.87
CA GLN A 143 -22.60 9.16 -9.16
C GLN A 143 -21.30 9.51 -9.85
N VAL A 144 -21.08 8.96 -11.05
CA VAL A 144 -19.86 9.14 -11.82
C VAL A 144 -20.21 9.52 -13.24
N ASP A 145 -19.70 10.66 -13.70
CA ASP A 145 -19.91 11.16 -15.06
C ASP A 145 -18.81 10.67 -16.01
N PHE A 146 -19.20 9.87 -17.00
CA PHE A 146 -18.30 9.33 -18.03
C PHE A 146 -18.12 10.27 -19.24
N SER A 147 -18.89 11.37 -19.31
CA SER A 147 -18.85 12.31 -20.45
C SER A 147 -17.49 12.99 -20.61
N GLU A 148 -16.88 13.41 -19.51
CA GLU A 148 -15.57 14.07 -19.49
C GLU A 148 -14.39 13.08 -19.71
N LEU A 149 -14.61 11.78 -19.53
CA LEU A 149 -13.54 10.76 -19.61
C LEU A 149 -12.95 10.67 -21.03
N GLU A 150 -13.78 10.79 -22.06
CA GLU A 150 -13.32 10.73 -23.45
C GLU A 150 -12.51 11.96 -23.84
N GLN A 151 -12.81 13.13 -23.26
CA GLN A 151 -12.00 14.33 -23.45
C GLN A 151 -10.65 14.17 -22.75
N TYR A 152 -10.66 13.69 -21.49
CA TYR A 152 -9.45 13.40 -20.74
C TYR A 152 -8.51 12.42 -21.45
N LYS A 153 -9.06 11.33 -22.03
CA LYS A 153 -8.30 10.37 -22.86
C LYS A 153 -7.56 11.08 -24.00
N ARG A 154 -8.25 11.94 -24.75
CA ARG A 154 -7.64 12.67 -25.88
C ARG A 154 -6.51 13.59 -25.41
N ASP A 155 -6.75 14.37 -24.38
CA ASP A 155 -5.78 15.33 -23.86
C ASP A 155 -4.53 14.62 -23.33
N TYR A 156 -4.72 13.53 -22.59
CA TYR A 156 -3.63 12.70 -22.07
C TYR A 156 -2.77 12.10 -23.19
N TYR A 157 -3.40 11.51 -24.22
CA TYR A 157 -2.65 10.91 -25.33
C TYR A 157 -2.00 11.95 -26.23
N ALA A 158 -2.62 13.11 -26.43
CA ALA A 158 -2.03 14.22 -27.17
C ALA A 158 -0.77 14.74 -26.47
N GLN A 159 -0.81 14.93 -25.15
CA GLN A 159 0.35 15.32 -24.36
C GLN A 159 1.45 14.27 -24.43
N LYS A 160 1.11 13.00 -24.22
CA LYS A 160 2.07 11.89 -24.27
C LYS A 160 2.74 11.75 -25.64
N LEU A 161 2.02 12.03 -26.72
CA LEU A 161 2.58 12.04 -28.07
C LEU A 161 3.58 13.19 -28.26
N ALA A 162 3.24 14.40 -27.78
CA ALA A 162 4.14 15.55 -27.84
C ALA A 162 5.44 15.31 -27.06
N ASP A 163 5.36 14.71 -25.87
CA ASP A 163 6.52 14.36 -25.05
C ASP A 163 7.44 13.36 -25.77
N LEU A 164 6.86 12.34 -26.42
CA LEU A 164 7.62 11.37 -27.21
C LEU A 164 8.29 11.98 -28.44
N GLU A 165 7.64 12.94 -29.10
CA GLU A 165 8.24 13.66 -30.22
C GLU A 165 9.41 14.53 -29.78
N GLN A 166 9.29 15.21 -28.65
CA GLN A 166 10.39 15.99 -28.06
C GLN A 166 11.56 15.10 -27.68
N GLU A 167 11.31 13.97 -27.01
CA GLU A 167 12.35 13.00 -26.64
C GLU A 167 13.09 12.48 -27.88
N LYS A 168 12.34 12.15 -28.95
CA LYS A 168 12.92 11.70 -30.22
C LYS A 168 13.82 12.78 -30.86
N GLN A 169 13.38 14.04 -30.85
CA GLN A 169 14.18 15.15 -31.37
C GLN A 169 15.44 15.40 -30.54
N GLU A 170 15.37 15.24 -29.21
CA GLU A 170 16.53 15.34 -28.32
C GLU A 170 17.55 14.23 -28.59
N ILE A 171 17.10 13.00 -28.76
CA ILE A 171 17.96 11.87 -29.12
C ILE A 171 18.64 12.13 -30.46
N GLN A 172 17.92 12.63 -31.46
CA GLN A 172 18.47 12.95 -32.77
C GLN A 172 19.54 14.06 -32.68
N ARG A 173 19.25 15.15 -31.96
CA ARG A 173 20.23 16.23 -31.72
C ARG A 173 21.48 15.71 -31.00
N HIS A 174 21.31 14.82 -30.02
CA HIS A 174 22.43 14.19 -29.33
C HIS A 174 23.28 13.30 -30.26
N GLN A 175 22.67 12.60 -31.20
CA GLN A 175 23.39 11.79 -32.20
C GLN A 175 24.20 12.69 -33.15
N GLU A 176 23.60 13.78 -33.63
CA GLU A 176 24.28 14.74 -34.51
C GLU A 176 25.50 15.41 -33.83
N LEU A 177 25.37 15.78 -32.55
CA LEU A 177 26.48 16.32 -31.77
C LEU A 177 27.62 15.31 -31.57
N ARG A 178 27.28 14.02 -31.41
CA ARG A 178 28.29 12.95 -31.33
C ARG A 178 29.03 12.77 -32.66
N HIS A 179 28.32 12.83 -33.78
CA HIS A 179 28.95 12.75 -35.11
C HIS A 179 29.79 13.99 -35.44
N SER A 180 29.37 15.19 -35.02
CA SER A 180 30.11 16.43 -35.25
C SER A 180 31.39 16.54 -34.43
N LYS A 181 31.46 15.94 -33.24
CA LYS A 181 32.66 16.00 -32.36
C LYS A 181 33.83 15.11 -32.79
N ASN A 182 33.69 14.28 -33.82
CA ASN A 182 34.76 13.37 -34.23
C ASN A 182 35.28 13.51 -35.69
N PRO A 183 35.60 14.71 -36.23
CA PRO A 183 36.15 14.82 -37.59
C PRO A 183 37.67 14.64 -37.65
N HIS A 184 38.38 14.67 -36.50
CA HIS A 184 39.84 14.89 -36.51
C HIS A 184 40.69 14.01 -35.61
N GLU A 185 40.17 12.91 -35.05
CA GLU A 185 41.03 11.81 -34.60
C GLU A 185 41.60 11.10 -35.83
N ARG A 186 42.67 11.71 -36.35
CA ARG A 186 43.61 11.10 -37.30
C ARG A 186 43.98 9.74 -36.70
N PRO A 187 43.79 8.61 -37.40
CA PRO A 187 44.29 7.35 -36.91
C PRO A 187 45.80 7.48 -36.77
N GLU A 188 46.28 7.66 -35.54
CA GLU A 188 47.68 7.53 -35.18
C GLU A 188 48.06 6.11 -35.55
N ALA A 189 48.76 6.01 -36.69
CA ALA A 189 49.27 4.77 -37.21
C ALA A 189 50.23 4.18 -36.17
N GLY A 190 49.81 3.10 -35.52
CA GLY A 190 50.71 2.13 -34.94
C GLY A 190 50.56 1.91 -33.45
N THR A 191 50.05 0.73 -33.10
CA THR A 191 50.91 -0.28 -32.49
C THR A 191 50.24 -1.64 -32.62
N LYS A 192 50.96 -2.56 -33.27
CA LYS A 192 50.62 -3.98 -33.37
C LYS A 192 50.59 -4.57 -31.96
N SER A 193 49.42 -4.94 -31.45
CA SER A 193 49.29 -5.91 -30.34
C SER A 193 48.34 -7.00 -30.83
N SER A 194 48.93 -8.06 -31.37
CA SER A 194 49.15 -9.36 -30.71
C SER A 194 47.84 -10.13 -30.47
N PRO A 195 47.60 -11.25 -31.19
CA PRO A 195 46.39 -12.04 -31.08
C PRO A 195 46.38 -12.82 -29.75
N GLY A 196 45.61 -12.34 -28.78
CA GLY A 196 45.44 -12.95 -27.46
C GLY A 196 44.08 -13.62 -27.29
N ASN A 197 44.07 -14.93 -27.47
CA ASN A 197 43.15 -15.95 -26.91
C ASN A 197 41.63 -15.75 -26.92
N VAL A 198 41.03 -16.48 -27.86
CA VAL A 198 39.67 -17.02 -27.82
C VAL A 198 39.45 -17.82 -26.54
N THR A 199 38.72 -17.27 -25.57
CA THR A 199 38.19 -18.06 -24.45
C THR A 199 36.73 -18.40 -24.74
N LYS A 200 36.54 -19.62 -25.21
CA LYS A 200 35.28 -20.31 -25.43
C LYS A 200 34.53 -20.43 -24.09
N ILE A 201 33.51 -19.60 -23.87
CA ILE A 201 32.60 -19.78 -22.73
C ILE A 201 31.44 -20.67 -23.17
N ARG A 202 31.35 -21.75 -22.40
CA ARG A 202 30.50 -22.92 -22.47
C ARG A 202 29.05 -22.56 -22.18
N SER A 203 28.17 -23.03 -23.06
CA SER A 203 26.74 -23.17 -22.82
C SER A 203 26.52 -24.14 -21.65
N GLU A 204 25.79 -23.70 -20.63
CA GLU A 204 25.10 -24.60 -19.71
C GLU A 204 23.64 -24.15 -19.62
N ASN A 205 22.78 -25.07 -20.10
CA ASN A 205 21.37 -25.36 -19.81
C ASN A 205 20.40 -24.24 -19.40
#